data_AF-A0A838S8M1-F1
#
_entry.id   AF-A0A838S8M1-F1
#
_cell.length_a   1.000
_cell.length_b   1.000
_cell.length_c   1.000
_cell.angle_alpha   90.00
_cell.angle_beta   90.00
_cell.angle_gamma   90.00
#
_symmetry.space_group_name_H-M   'P 1'
#
loop_
_entity.id
_entity.type
_entity.pdbx_description
1 polymer ?
#
loop_
_entity_poly.entity_id
_entity_poly.type
_entity_poly.pdbx_seq_one_letter_code
_entity_poly.pdbx_strand_id
1 'polypeptide(L)'
;MSTAPVGIALPTLDRLDWPALEAWLDESGFAMTPPLLTPEQCAEVRDMFGDDERFRSTVLMARHAYGEGSYRYFADPLPPLVQGLRTALYPP
;
A
#
# COMPACT_ATOMS: atom_id res chain seq x y z
N MET A 1 10.46 -15.69 20.84
CA MET A 1 8.99 -15.80 20.73
C MET A 1 8.54 -14.68 19.82
N SER A 2 8.34 -14.98 18.53
CA SER A 2 7.97 -13.99 17.52
C SER A 2 6.45 -13.82 17.57
N THR A 3 6.00 -12.70 18.11
CA THR A 3 4.60 -12.29 18.04
C THR A 3 4.29 -12.04 16.56
N ALA A 4 3.55 -12.95 15.92
CA ALA A 4 2.99 -12.68 14.61
C ALA A 4 2.23 -11.34 14.68
N PRO A 5 2.45 -10.39 13.76
CA PRO A 5 1.72 -9.15 13.83
C PRO A 5 0.24 -9.50 13.64
N VAL A 6 -0.60 -8.89 14.48
CA VAL A 6 -2.05 -8.87 14.36
C VAL A 6 -2.40 -8.76 12.89
N GLY A 7 -3.10 -9.78 12.36
CA GLY A 7 -3.63 -9.74 11.01
C GLY A 7 -4.48 -8.50 10.91
N ILE A 8 -3.97 -7.48 10.22
CA ILE A 8 -4.75 -6.29 9.95
C ILE A 8 -5.87 -6.77 9.05
N ALA A 9 -7.08 -6.77 9.58
CA ALA A 9 -8.25 -7.04 8.78
C ALA A 9 -8.25 -6.01 7.64
N LEU A 10 -8.29 -6.50 6.41
CA LEU A 10 -8.59 -5.71 5.21
C LEU A 10 -10.04 -6.02 4.81
N PRO A 11 -11.03 -5.80 5.69
CA PRO A 11 -12.39 -6.31 5.52
C PRO A 11 -13.07 -5.77 4.26
N THR A 12 -12.55 -4.68 3.69
CA THR A 12 -13.06 -4.09 2.47
C THR A 12 -12.67 -4.89 1.23
N LEU A 13 -11.52 -5.59 1.21
CA LEU A 13 -11.08 -6.36 0.03
C LEU A 13 -12.02 -7.52 -0.28
N ASP A 14 -12.47 -8.23 0.75
CA ASP A 14 -13.44 -9.34 0.60
C ASP A 14 -14.82 -8.87 0.13
N ARG A 15 -15.09 -7.55 0.18
CA ARG A 15 -16.37 -6.94 -0.20
C ARG A 15 -16.33 -6.26 -1.56
N LEU A 16 -15.20 -6.29 -2.26
CA LEU A 16 -15.09 -5.73 -3.59
C LEU A 16 -15.83 -6.62 -4.60
N ASP A 17 -16.62 -5.98 -5.46
CA ASP A 17 -17.20 -6.63 -6.63
C ASP A 17 -16.12 -6.70 -7.72
N TRP A 18 -15.26 -7.72 -7.62
CA TRP A 18 -14.17 -7.94 -8.56
C TRP A 18 -14.64 -8.02 -10.02
N PRO A 19 -15.70 -8.79 -10.36
CA PRO A 19 -16.23 -8.80 -11.72
C PRO A 19 -16.61 -7.41 -12.25
N ALA A 20 -17.24 -6.56 -11.42
CA ALA A 20 -17.58 -5.21 -11.84
C ALA A 20 -16.35 -4.31 -12.03
N LEU A 21 -15.34 -4.44 -11.16
CA LEU A 21 -14.08 -3.69 -11.29
C LEU A 21 -13.29 -4.11 -12.54
N GLU A 22 -13.25 -5.41 -12.84
CA GLU A 22 -12.61 -5.94 -14.06
C GLU A 22 -13.30 -5.44 -15.32
N ALA A 23 -14.64 -5.50 -15.37
CA ALA A 23 -15.40 -4.97 -16.51
C ALA A 23 -15.17 -3.46 -16.72
N TRP A 24 -15.09 -2.69 -15.63
CA TRP A 24 -14.79 -1.27 -15.71
C TRP A 24 -13.36 -1.01 -16.20
N LEU A 25 -12.39 -1.79 -15.71
CA LEU A 25 -11.00 -1.72 -16.17
C LEU A 25 -10.89 -2.01 -17.67
N ASP A 26 -11.59 -3.03 -18.16
CA ASP A 26 -11.61 -3.40 -19.58
C ASP A 26 -12.22 -2.29 -20.47
N GLU A 27 -13.27 -1.62 -19.99
CA GLU A 27 -13.95 -0.56 -20.74
C GLU A 27 -13.19 0.77 -20.70
N SER A 28 -12.67 1.16 -19.54
CA SER A 28 -12.13 2.50 -19.27
C SER A 28 -10.60 2.56 -19.17
N GLY A 29 -9.91 1.42 -19.13
CA GLY A 29 -8.47 1.34 -18.89
C GLY A 29 -8.05 1.60 -17.44
N PHE A 30 -9.01 1.84 -16.53
CA PHE A 30 -8.81 1.93 -15.09
C PHE A 30 -10.12 1.57 -14.36
N ALA A 31 -10.02 1.22 -13.08
CA ALA A 31 -11.18 1.05 -12.19
C ALA A 31 -10.89 1.67 -10.83
N MET A 32 -11.92 2.26 -10.20
CA MET A 32 -11.84 2.79 -8.84
C MET A 32 -12.54 1.85 -7.86
N THR A 33 -11.84 1.46 -6.80
CA THR A 33 -12.46 0.74 -5.70
C THR A 33 -13.19 1.72 -4.77
N PRO A 34 -14.14 1.23 -3.95
CA PRO A 34 -14.47 1.87 -2.68
C PRO A 34 -13.24 2.06 -1.78
N PRO A 35 -13.31 2.88 -0.73
CA PRO A 35 -12.20 3.09 0.20
C PRO A 35 -11.68 1.78 0.79
N LEU A 36 -10.41 1.45 0.52
CA LEU A 36 -9.79 0.21 1.00
C LEU A 36 -9.30 0.31 2.45
N LEU A 37 -8.92 1.52 2.87
CA LEU A 37 -8.36 1.82 4.17
C LEU A 37 -9.27 2.77 4.95
N THR A 38 -9.34 2.59 6.27
CA THR A 38 -9.98 3.57 7.15
C THR A 38 -9.13 4.84 7.25
N PRO A 39 -9.70 5.98 7.68
CA PRO A 39 -8.94 7.21 7.92
C PRO A 39 -7.75 7.01 8.86
N GLU A 40 -7.88 6.16 9.88
CA GLU A 40 -6.82 5.83 10.85
C GLU A 40 -5.68 5.05 10.19
N GLN A 41 -6.00 4.07 9.34
CA GLN A 41 -5.00 3.33 8.56
C GLN A 41 -4.28 4.25 7.56
N CYS A 42 -5.00 5.18 6.92
CA CYS A 42 -4.38 6.20 6.07
C CYS A 42 -3.42 7.11 6.86
N ALA A 43 -3.80 7.50 8.08
CA ALA A 43 -2.94 8.29 8.96
C ALA A 43 -1.68 7.50 9.36
N GLU A 44 -1.85 6.23 9.74
CA GLU A 44 -0.74 5.32 10.06
C GLU A 44 0.27 5.24 8.91
N VAL A 45 -0.18 5.00 7.67
CA VAL A 45 0.72 4.91 6.49
C VAL A 45 1.43 6.24 6.22
N ARG A 46 0.73 7.37 6.38
CA ARG A 46 1.32 8.69 6.18
C ARG A 46 2.41 8.98 7.21
N ASP A 47 2.16 8.66 8.47
CA ASP A 47 3.09 8.94 9.56
C ASP A 47 4.37 8.09 9.44
N MET A 48 4.28 6.88 8.86
CA MET A 48 5.46 6.06 8.55
C MET A 48 6.46 6.79 7.63
N PHE A 49 6.01 7.71 6.76
CA PHE A 49 6.92 8.39 5.83
C PHE A 49 7.96 9.27 6.53
N GLY A 50 7.70 9.71 7.77
CA GLY A 50 8.67 10.47 8.57
C GLY A 50 9.67 9.62 9.35
N ASP A 51 9.50 8.30 9.37
CA ASP A 51 10.34 7.38 10.15
C ASP A 51 11.40 6.75 9.24
N ASP A 52 12.62 7.28 9.30
CA ASP A 52 13.70 6.87 8.42
C ASP A 52 14.14 5.41 8.58
N GLU A 53 13.99 4.84 9.77
CA GLU A 53 14.41 3.47 10.08
C GLU A 53 13.54 2.42 9.37
N ARG A 54 12.35 2.80 8.91
CA ARG A 54 11.43 1.92 8.17
C ARG A 54 11.82 1.71 6.71
N PHE A 55 12.76 2.49 6.17
CA PHE A 55 13.09 2.47 4.75
C PHE A 55 14.53 2.05 4.53
N ARG A 56 14.73 1.10 3.60
CA ARG A 56 16.07 0.66 3.20
C ARG A 56 16.75 1.63 2.24
N SER A 57 15.97 2.43 1.51
CA SER A 57 16.49 3.42 0.57
C SER A 57 15.50 4.53 0.27
N THR A 58 16.04 5.71 -0.02
CA THR A 58 15.30 6.90 -0.45
C THR A 58 15.92 7.45 -1.73
N VAL A 59 15.12 7.62 -2.76
CA VAL A 59 15.48 8.26 -4.02
C VAL A 59 14.97 9.70 -3.98
N LEU A 60 15.89 10.66 -4.04
CA LEU A 60 15.54 12.07 -4.21
C LEU A 60 15.35 12.32 -5.70
N MET A 61 14.10 12.47 -6.13
CA MET A 61 13.73 12.50 -7.56
C MET A 61 14.43 13.62 -8.32
N ALA A 62 14.62 14.77 -7.67
CA ALA A 62 15.31 15.93 -8.23
C ALA A 62 16.76 15.63 -8.62
N ARG A 63 17.44 14.71 -7.92
CA ARG A 63 18.82 14.31 -8.27
C ARG A 63 18.91 13.54 -9.58
N HIS A 64 17.80 13.00 -10.06
CA HIS A 64 17.72 12.19 -11.27
C HIS A 64 16.93 12.87 -12.41
N ALA A 65 16.59 14.16 -12.26
CA ALA A 65 15.72 14.89 -13.18
C ALA A 65 14.34 14.22 -13.39
N TYR A 66 13.84 13.48 -12.39
CA TYR A 66 12.51 12.82 -12.42
C TYR A 66 11.38 13.71 -11.88
N GLY A 67 11.67 14.99 -11.59
CA GLY A 67 10.75 15.92 -10.95
C GLY A 67 11.07 16.17 -9.48
N GLU A 68 10.13 16.75 -8.76
CA GLU A 68 10.25 17.10 -7.34
C GLU A 68 9.74 15.97 -6.44
N GLY A 69 10.36 15.81 -5.27
CA GLY A 69 9.91 14.89 -4.23
C GLY A 69 10.92 13.77 -3.91
N SER A 70 10.46 12.87 -3.05
CA SER A 70 11.24 11.70 -2.63
C SER A 70 10.41 10.44 -2.77
N TYR A 71 11.05 9.38 -3.25
CA TYR A 71 10.48 8.05 -3.36
C TYR A 71 11.22 7.12 -2.41
N ARG A 72 10.50 6.44 -1.53
CA ARG A 72 11.10 5.64 -0.46
C ARG A 72 10.72 4.17 -0.59
N TYR A 73 11.66 3.27 -0.32
CA TYR A 73 11.44 1.82 -0.34
C TYR A 73 11.48 1.27 1.09
N PHE A 74 10.40 0.63 1.54
CA PHE A 74 10.35 0.00 2.86
C PHE A 74 11.44 -1.06 3.01
N ALA A 75 11.99 -1.17 4.22
CA ALA A 75 12.87 -2.24 4.63
C ALA A 75 12.08 -3.53 4.91
N ASP A 76 12.80 -4.65 5.03
CA ASP A 76 12.25 -5.91 5.51
C ASP A 76 12.44 -6.02 7.04
N PRO A 77 11.43 -6.51 7.80
CA PRO A 77 10.10 -6.89 7.32
C PRO A 77 9.24 -5.67 6.99
N LEU A 78 8.34 -5.81 6.01
CA LEU A 78 7.37 -4.77 5.68
C LEU A 78 6.46 -4.44 6.89
N PRO A 79 5.99 -3.18 7.01
CA PRO A 79 4.93 -2.85 7.97
C PRO A 79 3.72 -3.77 7.78
N PRO A 80 3.08 -4.27 8.86
CA PRO A 80 2.01 -5.26 8.75
C PRO A 80 0.88 -4.89 7.79
N LEU A 81 0.49 -3.61 7.75
CA LEU A 81 -0.59 -3.12 6.87
C LEU A 81 -0.19 -3.24 5.40
N VAL A 82 1.02 -2.79 5.07
CA VAL A 82 1.59 -2.85 3.73
C VAL A 82 1.78 -4.31 3.29
N GLN A 83 2.26 -5.16 4.19
CA GLN A 83 2.42 -6.59 3.93
C GLN A 83 1.07 -7.25 3.63
N GLY A 84 0.03 -6.96 4.41
CA GLY A 84 -1.31 -7.51 4.19
C GLY A 84 -1.89 -7.10 2.85
N LEU A 85 -1.82 -5.81 2.50
CA LEU A 85 -2.29 -5.29 1.21
C LEU A 85 -1.56 -5.95 0.04
N ARG A 86 -0.23 -6.07 0.13
CA ARG A 86 0.59 -6.69 -0.92
C ARG A 86 0.16 -8.14 -1.18
N THR A 87 0.00 -8.94 -0.14
CA THR A 87 -0.38 -10.35 -0.30
C THR A 87 -1.80 -10.55 -0.79
N ALA A 88 -2.72 -9.66 -0.42
CA ALA A 88 -4.12 -9.78 -0.81
C ALA A 88 -4.37 -9.29 -2.25
N LEU A 89 -3.68 -8.23 -2.68
CA LEU A 89 -3.87 -7.63 -4.01
C LEU A 89 -2.95 -8.21 -5.09
N TYR A 90 -1.78 -8.73 -4.69
CA TYR A 90 -0.78 -9.30 -5.60
C TYR A 90 -0.30 -10.66 -5.07
N PRO A 91 -1.17 -11.70 -5.08
CA PRO A 91 -0.77 -13.06 -4.74
C PRO A 91 0.28 -13.59 -5.73
N PRO A 92 1.13 -14.56 -5.33
CA PRO A 92 2.15 -15.17 -6.19
C PRO A 92 1.57 -15.94 -7.38
#